data_AF-A0A970P5R4-F1
#
_entry.id   AF-A0A970P5R4-F1
#
_cell.length_a   1.000
_cell.length_b   1.000
_cell.length_c   1.000
_cell.angle_alpha   90.00
_cell.angle_beta   90.00
_cell.angle_gamma   90.00
#
_symmetry.space_group_name_H-M   'P 1'
#
loop_
_entity.id
_entity.type
_entity.pdbx_description
1 polymer ?
#
loop_
_entity_poly.entity_id
_entity_poly.type
_entity_poly.pdbx_seq_one_letter_code
_entity_poly.pdbx_strand_id
1 'polypeptide(L)'
;MSEGATYKRAGVDIDAGERAVDLMKAAVKSTHTAAVISGLSDFGGMTTLGGDYADPVLVAGTDGVGTKLKIAFALDRHDTVGQDCVAMCVDDIVCQGARPLLFLDYVGIGKLIPETIAEIVSGIAEGCRIAGCSLLGGETAELPDMY
;
A
#
# COMPACT_ATOMS: atom_id res chain seq x y z
N MET A 1 25.43 32.51 -7.43
CA MET A 1 24.55 31.82 -8.39
C MET A 1 23.44 31.18 -7.58
N SER A 2 22.19 31.60 -7.74
CA SER A 2 21.08 30.95 -7.05
C SER A 2 20.97 29.52 -7.58
N GLU A 3 21.21 28.53 -6.72
CA GLU A 3 20.89 27.13 -7.03
C GLU A 3 19.42 27.07 -7.46
N GLY A 4 19.18 26.62 -8.69
CA GLY A 4 17.83 26.54 -9.27
C GLY A 4 16.91 25.66 -8.43
N ALA A 5 15.62 26.01 -8.36
CA ALA A 5 14.61 25.18 -7.74
C ALA A 5 14.55 23.83 -8.49
N THR A 6 14.93 22.75 -7.82
CA THR A 6 14.78 21.39 -8.32
C THR A 6 13.56 20.74 -7.69
N TYR A 7 12.91 19.81 -8.40
CA TYR A 7 11.81 19.00 -7.87
C TYR A 7 12.22 18.28 -6.57
N LYS A 8 13.47 17.82 -6.51
CA LYS A 8 14.11 17.25 -5.32
C LYS A 8 14.16 18.21 -4.12
N ARG A 9 14.36 19.52 -4.35
CA ARG A 9 14.30 20.53 -3.28
C ARG A 9 12.89 20.83 -2.79
N ALA A 10 11.88 20.56 -3.61
CA ALA A 10 10.48 20.61 -3.20
C ALA A 10 10.04 19.35 -2.40
N GLY A 11 10.98 18.45 -2.10
CA GLY A 11 10.73 17.24 -1.32
C GLY A 11 10.31 16.04 -2.16
N VAL A 12 10.58 16.03 -3.48
CA VAL A 12 10.22 14.90 -4.36
C VAL A 12 11.47 14.31 -5.00
N ASP A 13 11.96 13.20 -4.44
CA ASP A 13 13.11 12.45 -4.96
C ASP A 13 12.68 11.29 -5.87
N ILE A 14 12.63 11.54 -7.18
CA ILE A 14 12.16 10.56 -8.18
C ILE A 14 12.99 9.27 -8.15
N ASP A 15 14.32 9.38 -8.05
CA ASP A 15 15.22 8.22 -8.03
C ASP A 15 14.95 7.32 -6.81
N ALA A 16 14.61 7.94 -5.67
CA ALA A 16 14.28 7.21 -4.45
C ALA A 16 12.91 6.50 -4.57
N GLY A 17 11.94 7.16 -5.22
CA GLY A 17 10.65 6.56 -5.57
C GLY A 17 10.79 5.35 -6.49
N GLU A 18 11.55 5.47 -7.58
CA GLU A 18 11.81 4.36 -8.51
C GLU A 18 12.48 3.17 -7.81
N ARG A 19 13.47 3.46 -6.96
CA ARG A 19 14.13 2.42 -6.16
C ARG A 19 13.17 1.72 -5.20
N ALA A 20 12.27 2.45 -4.55
CA ALA A 20 11.25 1.85 -3.68
C ALA A 20 10.34 0.91 -4.48
N VAL A 21 9.87 1.35 -5.65
CA VAL A 21 9.07 0.54 -6.58
C VAL A 21 9.79 -0.75 -6.96
N ASP A 22 11.05 -0.68 -7.35
CA ASP A 22 11.84 -1.86 -7.72
C ASP A 22 11.97 -2.87 -6.57
N LEU A 23 12.17 -2.38 -5.34
CA LEU A 23 12.28 -3.23 -4.15
C LEU A 23 10.96 -3.94 -3.81
N MET A 24 9.82 -3.27 -3.97
CA MET A 24 8.52 -3.82 -3.57
C MET A 24 7.79 -4.60 -4.68
N LYS A 25 8.17 -4.43 -5.96
CA LYS A 25 7.46 -4.97 -7.12
C LYS A 25 7.16 -6.47 -7.04
N ALA A 26 8.11 -7.27 -6.56
CA ALA A 26 7.94 -8.72 -6.42
C ALA A 26 6.92 -9.07 -5.31
N ALA A 27 6.97 -8.36 -4.18
CA ALA A 27 6.02 -8.54 -3.09
C ALA A 27 4.60 -8.20 -3.55
N VAL A 28 4.41 -7.07 -4.22
CA VAL A 28 3.08 -6.68 -4.70
C VAL A 28 2.54 -7.68 -5.72
N LYS A 29 3.36 -8.09 -6.71
CA LYS A 29 2.96 -9.09 -7.71
C LYS A 29 2.58 -10.43 -7.08
N SER A 30 3.17 -10.80 -5.94
CA SER A 30 2.84 -12.04 -5.23
C SER A 30 1.42 -12.07 -4.65
N THR A 31 0.75 -10.91 -4.57
CA THR A 31 -0.64 -10.79 -4.09
C THR A 31 -1.67 -11.00 -5.22
N HIS A 32 -1.24 -11.05 -6.48
CA HIS A 32 -2.16 -11.09 -7.61
C HIS A 32 -2.93 -12.41 -7.65
N THR A 33 -4.26 -12.29 -7.62
CA THR A 33 -5.19 -13.39 -7.80
C THR A 33 -5.61 -13.51 -9.28
N ALA A 34 -6.36 -14.56 -9.61
CA ALA A 34 -6.96 -14.71 -10.93
C ALA A 34 -7.97 -13.61 -11.29
N ALA A 35 -8.41 -12.81 -10.31
CA ALA A 35 -9.32 -11.70 -10.53
C ALA A 35 -8.61 -10.44 -11.09
N VAL A 36 -7.28 -10.40 -11.15
CA VAL A 36 -6.53 -9.24 -11.68
C VAL A 36 -6.61 -9.22 -13.20
N ILE A 37 -7.14 -8.12 -13.76
CA ILE A 37 -7.18 -7.86 -15.22
C ILE A 37 -5.92 -7.10 -15.65
N SER A 38 -5.52 -6.10 -14.85
CA SER A 38 -4.30 -5.32 -15.02
C SER A 38 -3.67 -5.12 -13.65
N GLY A 39 -2.38 -5.43 -13.55
CA GLY A 39 -1.60 -5.18 -12.33
C GLY A 39 -1.28 -3.70 -12.14
N LEU A 40 -0.26 -3.40 -11.31
CA LEU A 40 0.21 -2.03 -11.17
C LEU A 40 0.64 -1.44 -12.52
N SER A 41 0.03 -0.29 -12.83
CA SER A 41 0.41 0.64 -13.88
C SER A 41 0.44 2.04 -13.27
N ASP A 42 1.04 3.00 -13.98
CA ASP A 42 1.07 4.41 -13.57
C ASP A 42 -0.35 5.02 -13.39
N PHE A 43 -1.40 4.35 -13.89
CA PHE A 43 -2.79 4.83 -13.86
C PHE A 43 -3.70 4.03 -12.91
N GLY A 44 -3.22 2.90 -12.38
CA GLY A 44 -3.99 2.03 -11.47
C GLY A 44 -4.10 0.57 -11.91
N GLY A 45 -4.52 -0.28 -10.98
CA GLY A 45 -4.83 -1.68 -11.19
C GLY A 45 -6.33 -1.93 -11.47
N MET A 46 -6.63 -3.04 -12.13
CA MET A 46 -7.99 -3.43 -12.50
C MET A 46 -8.29 -4.85 -12.06
N THR A 47 -9.49 -5.08 -11.53
CA THR A 47 -9.96 -6.42 -11.14
C THR A 47 -11.38 -6.67 -11.65
N THR A 48 -11.69 -7.94 -11.92
CA THR A 48 -13.04 -8.40 -12.23
C THR A 48 -13.76 -8.84 -10.97
N LEU A 49 -15.07 -8.61 -10.91
CA LEU A 49 -15.94 -9.20 -9.87
C LEU A 49 -16.19 -10.70 -10.10
N GLY A 50 -15.84 -11.20 -11.31
CA GLY A 50 -16.13 -12.56 -11.73
C GLY A 50 -17.62 -12.78 -12.06
N GLY A 51 -18.01 -14.05 -12.21
CA GLY A 51 -19.40 -14.48 -12.46
C GLY A 51 -20.01 -15.27 -11.30
N ASP A 52 -19.33 -15.34 -10.15
CA ASP A 52 -19.69 -16.22 -9.04
C ASP A 52 -20.82 -15.65 -8.16
N TYR A 53 -21.20 -14.39 -8.39
CA TYR A 53 -22.26 -13.70 -7.65
C TYR A 53 -23.42 -13.36 -8.57
N ALA A 54 -24.65 -13.73 -8.16
CA ALA A 54 -25.86 -13.40 -8.91
C ALA A 54 -26.18 -11.90 -8.89
N ASP A 55 -26.11 -11.27 -7.71
CA ASP A 55 -26.30 -9.84 -7.49
C ASP A 55 -25.14 -9.30 -6.61
N PRO A 56 -23.99 -8.97 -7.21
CA PRO A 56 -22.81 -8.57 -6.44
C PRO A 56 -23.02 -7.22 -5.75
N VAL A 57 -22.67 -7.15 -4.46
CA VAL A 57 -22.61 -5.92 -3.67
C VAL A 57 -21.16 -5.65 -3.31
N LEU A 58 -20.72 -4.41 -3.49
CA LEU A 58 -19.39 -3.97 -3.09
C LEU A 58 -19.43 -3.41 -1.67
N VAL A 59 -18.57 -3.96 -0.82
CA VAL A 59 -18.30 -3.45 0.53
C VAL A 59 -16.91 -2.84 0.52
N ALA A 60 -16.81 -1.57 0.86
CA ALA A 60 -15.55 -0.84 0.93
C ALA A 60 -15.30 -0.40 2.38
N GLY A 61 -14.03 -0.43 2.78
CA GLY A 61 -13.55 0.03 4.09
C GLY A 61 -12.24 0.78 3.93
N THR A 62 -11.95 1.65 4.88
CA THR A 62 -10.68 2.38 4.97
C THR A 62 -10.34 2.57 6.44
N ASP A 63 -9.10 2.29 6.80
CA ASP A 63 -8.60 2.43 8.17
C ASP A 63 -7.09 2.69 8.14
N GLY A 64 -6.51 2.99 9.30
CA GLY A 64 -5.08 3.15 9.49
C GLY A 64 -4.57 2.37 10.69
N VAL A 65 -3.24 2.25 10.77
CA VAL A 65 -2.56 1.54 11.87
C VAL A 65 -2.68 2.29 13.21
N GLY A 66 -2.89 3.60 13.16
CA GLY A 66 -3.01 4.46 14.34
C GLY A 66 -1.71 4.59 15.13
N THR A 67 -1.82 4.80 16.44
CA THR A 67 -0.68 5.15 17.31
C THR A 67 0.32 4.02 17.52
N LYS A 68 0.01 2.77 17.10
CA LYS A 68 0.96 1.65 17.08
C LYS A 68 2.20 1.96 16.24
N LEU A 69 2.08 2.84 15.24
CA LEU A 69 3.21 3.34 14.46
C LEU A 69 4.31 3.95 15.33
N LYS A 70 3.97 4.58 16.46
CA LYS A 70 4.98 5.11 17.40
C LYS A 70 5.90 4.03 17.97
N ILE A 71 5.39 2.81 18.13
CA ILE A 71 6.18 1.67 18.60
C ILE A 71 7.09 1.17 17.47
N ALA A 72 6.57 1.08 16.24
CA ALA A 72 7.37 0.72 15.07
C ALA A 72 8.55 1.70 14.87
N PHE A 73 8.31 3.01 15.03
CA PHE A 73 9.36 4.03 14.98
C PHE A 73 10.38 3.87 16.12
N ALA A 74 9.92 3.63 17.35
CA ALA A 74 10.81 3.48 18.50
C ALA A 74 11.69 2.22 18.42
N LEU A 75 11.23 1.19 17.71
CA LEU A 75 11.95 -0.07 17.51
C LEU A 75 12.71 -0.13 16.17
N ASP A 76 12.54 0.86 15.31
CA ASP A 76 13.00 0.86 13.92
C ASP A 76 12.65 -0.43 13.17
N ARG A 77 11.37 -0.82 13.25
CA ARG A 77 10.84 -2.05 12.64
C ARG A 77 9.51 -1.78 11.94
N HIS A 78 9.51 -1.86 10.62
CA HIS A 78 8.37 -1.44 9.78
C HIS A 78 7.77 -2.59 8.96
N ASP A 79 8.34 -3.79 9.04
CA ASP A 79 7.99 -4.97 8.26
C ASP A 79 6.62 -5.59 8.59
N THR A 80 6.05 -5.28 9.76
CA THR A 80 4.76 -5.85 10.20
C THR A 80 3.61 -4.85 10.22
N VAL A 81 3.87 -3.53 10.23
CA VAL A 81 2.79 -2.54 10.35
C VAL A 81 1.88 -2.51 9.13
N GLY A 82 2.39 -2.93 7.96
CA GLY A 82 1.57 -3.12 6.77
C GLY A 82 0.53 -4.23 6.93
N GLN A 83 0.86 -5.32 7.65
CA GLN A 83 -0.10 -6.38 7.94
C GLN A 83 -1.21 -5.88 8.86
N ASP A 84 -0.84 -5.10 9.88
CA ASP A 84 -1.81 -4.47 10.79
C ASP A 84 -2.80 -3.59 10.01
N CYS A 85 -2.30 -2.80 9.06
CA CYS A 85 -3.13 -1.93 8.21
C CYS A 85 -4.17 -2.74 7.41
N VAL A 86 -3.74 -3.83 6.78
CA VAL A 86 -4.64 -4.70 6.02
C VAL A 86 -5.66 -5.37 6.92
N ALA A 87 -5.23 -5.87 8.09
CA ALA A 87 -6.12 -6.55 9.04
C ALA A 87 -7.25 -5.64 9.51
N MET A 88 -6.98 -4.39 9.86
CA MET A 88 -8.00 -3.42 10.28
C MET A 88 -9.11 -3.27 9.24
N CYS A 89 -8.73 -3.07 7.97
CA CYS A 89 -9.69 -2.92 6.88
C CYS A 89 -10.43 -4.22 6.55
N VAL A 90 -9.73 -5.37 6.55
CA VAL A 90 -10.31 -6.66 6.16
C VAL A 90 -11.27 -7.20 7.21
N ASP A 91 -10.92 -7.09 8.50
CA ASP A 91 -11.72 -7.60 9.60
C ASP A 91 -13.09 -6.91 9.68
N ASP A 92 -13.16 -5.63 9.33
CA ASP A 92 -14.42 -4.87 9.29
C ASP A 92 -15.37 -5.34 8.19
N ILE A 93 -14.86 -5.67 7.00
CA ILE A 93 -15.72 -6.08 5.88
C ILE A 93 -16.18 -7.54 6.01
N VAL A 94 -15.33 -8.42 6.58
CA VAL A 94 -15.71 -9.83 6.77
C VAL A 94 -16.82 -9.99 7.82
N CYS A 95 -16.98 -9.04 8.74
CA CYS A 95 -18.11 -9.00 9.67
C CYS A 95 -19.47 -8.92 8.94
N GLN A 96 -19.50 -8.42 7.71
CA GLN A 96 -20.69 -8.38 6.85
C GLN A 96 -20.78 -9.58 5.89
N GLY A 97 -19.86 -10.55 6.00
CA GLY A 97 -19.75 -11.68 5.08
C GLY A 97 -19.11 -11.35 3.74
N ALA A 98 -18.47 -10.18 3.60
CA ALA A 98 -17.79 -9.80 2.36
C ALA A 98 -16.50 -10.62 2.17
N ARG A 99 -16.20 -10.96 0.92
CA ARG A 99 -14.90 -11.54 0.54
C ARG A 99 -13.95 -10.42 0.13
N PRO A 100 -12.75 -10.31 0.74
CA PRO A 100 -11.72 -9.38 0.29
C PRO A 100 -11.37 -9.60 -1.19
N LEU A 101 -11.33 -8.52 -1.98
CA LEU A 101 -11.09 -8.57 -3.42
C LEU A 101 -9.77 -7.87 -3.79
N LEU A 102 -9.66 -6.61 -3.44
CA LEU A 102 -8.50 -5.77 -3.72
C LEU A 102 -8.16 -4.92 -2.50
N PHE A 103 -6.91 -4.47 -2.44
CA PHE A 103 -6.42 -3.51 -1.46
C PHE A 103 -5.69 -2.36 -2.16
N LEU A 104 -5.82 -1.17 -1.58
CA LEU A 104 -5.09 0.04 -1.97
C LEU A 104 -4.48 0.65 -0.72
N ASP A 105 -3.26 1.16 -0.81
CA ASP A 105 -2.57 1.80 0.32
C ASP A 105 -2.19 3.26 0.05
N TYR A 106 -1.97 4.00 1.14
CA TYR A 106 -1.43 5.36 1.11
C TYR A 106 -0.43 5.52 2.26
N VAL A 107 0.80 5.91 1.93
CA VAL A 107 1.87 6.16 2.90
C VAL A 107 2.29 7.63 2.83
N GLY A 108 2.00 8.37 3.90
CA GLY A 108 2.54 9.72 4.12
C GLY A 108 3.80 9.67 4.96
N ILE A 109 4.89 10.27 4.49
CA ILE A 109 6.18 10.27 5.18
C ILE A 109 6.86 11.63 5.09
N GLY A 110 7.62 12.02 6.11
CA GLY A 110 8.37 13.29 6.07
C GLY A 110 9.53 13.24 5.07
N LYS A 111 10.21 12.09 4.98
CA LYS A 111 11.29 11.85 4.03
C LYS A 111 11.23 10.43 3.49
N LEU A 112 11.34 10.26 2.17
CA LEU A 112 11.29 8.94 1.55
C LEU A 112 12.62 8.20 1.77
N ILE A 113 12.53 7.06 2.46
CA ILE A 113 13.63 6.09 2.58
C ILE A 113 13.17 4.82 1.85
N PRO A 114 13.74 4.48 0.68
CA PRO A 114 13.24 3.40 -0.17
C PRO A 114 13.10 2.05 0.55
N GLU A 115 14.07 1.73 1.41
CA GLU A 115 14.10 0.49 2.19
C GLU A 115 12.95 0.42 3.20
N THR A 116 12.69 1.52 3.92
CA THR A 116 11.56 1.61 4.87
C THR A 116 10.22 1.47 4.16
N ILE A 117 10.04 2.12 3.00
CA ILE A 117 8.82 1.97 2.19
C ILE A 117 8.68 0.52 1.72
N ALA A 118 9.76 -0.10 1.26
CA ALA A 118 9.73 -1.49 0.83
C ALA A 118 9.37 -2.45 1.98
N GLU A 119 9.83 -2.22 3.20
CA GLU A 119 9.42 -2.99 4.39
C GLU A 119 7.92 -2.86 4.67
N ILE A 120 7.41 -1.62 4.70
CA ILE A 120 5.99 -1.34 4.94
C ILE A 120 5.13 -2.04 3.88
N VAL A 121 5.44 -1.84 2.59
CA VAL A 121 4.67 -2.41 1.48
C VAL A 121 4.80 -3.94 1.43
N SER A 122 5.94 -4.51 1.83
CA SER A 122 6.08 -5.96 1.98
C SER A 122 5.15 -6.50 3.08
N GLY A 123 5.00 -5.77 4.18
CA GLY A 123 4.00 -6.07 5.21
C GLY A 123 2.56 -6.00 4.68
N ILE A 124 2.23 -4.98 3.90
CA ILE A 124 0.91 -4.85 3.26
C ILE A 124 0.66 -6.02 2.31
N ALA A 125 1.66 -6.37 1.49
CA ALA A 125 1.56 -7.48 0.56
C ALA A 125 1.36 -8.83 1.29
N GLU A 126 2.06 -9.05 2.42
CA GLU A 126 1.81 -10.22 3.27
C GLU A 126 0.38 -10.22 3.83
N GLY A 127 -0.08 -9.09 4.38
CA GLY A 127 -1.47 -8.94 4.83
C GLY A 127 -2.49 -9.30 3.74
N CYS A 128 -2.25 -8.82 2.51
CA CYS A 128 -3.11 -9.11 1.37
C CYS A 128 -3.11 -10.60 0.99
N ARG A 129 -1.94 -11.27 1.03
CA ARG A 129 -1.85 -12.71 0.79
C ARG A 129 -2.60 -13.52 1.84
N ILE A 130 -2.49 -13.14 3.12
CA ILE A 130 -3.23 -13.78 4.21
C ILE A 130 -4.74 -13.58 4.01
N ALA A 131 -5.16 -12.37 3.65
CA ALA A 131 -6.57 -12.03 3.41
C ALA A 131 -7.12 -12.59 2.08
N GLY A 132 -6.27 -13.07 1.18
CA GLY A 132 -6.66 -13.57 -0.15
C GLY A 132 -7.10 -12.47 -1.14
N CYS A 133 -6.63 -11.24 -0.96
CA CYS A 133 -6.90 -10.11 -1.87
C CYS A 133 -5.63 -9.66 -2.60
N SER A 134 -5.81 -8.87 -3.67
CA SER A 134 -4.70 -8.34 -4.46
C SER A 134 -4.41 -6.88 -4.13
N LEU A 135 -3.14 -6.58 -3.84
CA LEU A 135 -2.66 -5.21 -3.70
C LEU A 135 -2.51 -4.62 -5.12
N LEU A 136 -3.43 -3.73 -5.49
CA LEU A 136 -3.61 -3.28 -6.88
C LEU A 136 -3.24 -1.83 -7.14
N GLY A 137 -2.75 -1.14 -6.12
CA GLY A 137 -2.29 0.23 -6.23
C GLY A 137 -1.97 0.78 -4.85
N GLY A 138 -1.22 1.86 -4.86
CA GLY A 138 -0.88 2.60 -3.65
C GLY A 138 -0.20 3.91 -4.02
N GLU A 139 -0.03 4.77 -3.03
CA GLU A 139 0.63 6.06 -3.20
C GLU A 139 1.59 6.33 -2.04
N THR A 140 2.76 6.91 -2.34
CA THR A 140 3.73 7.34 -1.33
C THR A 140 3.97 8.83 -1.49
N ALA A 141 3.57 9.61 -0.47
CA ALA A 141 3.72 11.05 -0.46
C ALA A 141 4.82 11.49 0.51
N GLU A 142 5.87 12.12 -0.03
CA GLU A 142 6.91 12.78 0.75
C GLU A 142 6.47 14.22 1.10
N LEU A 143 6.27 14.49 2.39
CA LEU A 143 5.63 15.68 2.93
C LEU A 143 6.43 16.23 4.15
N PRO A 144 7.65 16.79 3.92
CA PRO A 144 8.62 17.13 4.97
C PRO A 144 8.16 18.20 5.96
N ASP A 145 7.24 19.08 5.55
CA ASP A 145 6.71 20.13 6.43
C ASP A 145 5.47 19.67 7.22
N MET A 146 4.94 18.48 6.91
CA MET A 146 3.78 17.89 7.58
C MET A 146 4.17 16.81 8.60
N TYR A 147 5.19 15.99 8.30
CA TYR A 147 5.60 14.83 9.09
C TYR A 147 7.05 14.91 9.58
#